data_AF-A0A9Y2P4A8-F1
#
_entry.id   AF-A0A9Y2P4A8-F1
#
_cell.length_a   1.000
_cell.length_b   1.000
_cell.length_c   1.000
_cell.angle_alpha   90.00
_cell.angle_beta   90.00
_cell.angle_gamma   90.00
#
_symmetry.space_group_name_H-M   'P 1'
#
loop_
_entity.id
_entity.type
_entity.pdbx_description
1 polymer ?
#
loop_
_entity_poly.entity_id
_entity_poly.type
_entity_poly.pdbx_seq_one_letter_code
_entity_poly.pdbx_strand_id
1 'polypeptide(L)'
;MARLLVKFTQGYSRYNKGDTAAFGADVARKLCEGKGKVAKLMGDAADPDAGKSVLIGKVDTREVQEIVDQARTELQGRSQTLDERENSLSQQEQVLFDREAALATREADLASRETALSATAEPADTKAKTDGKKTSGEPPKQGAKT
;
A
#
# COMPACT_ATOMS: atom_id res chain seq x y z
N MET A 1 -16.89 -20.97 56.81
CA MET A 1 -16.44 -22.36 56.61
C MET A 1 -16.21 -22.56 55.12
N ALA A 2 -15.03 -23.04 54.71
CA ALA A 2 -14.74 -23.29 53.30
C ALA A 2 -15.68 -24.38 52.75
N ARG A 3 -16.31 -24.12 51.60
CA ARG A 3 -17.20 -25.06 50.92
C ARG A 3 -16.54 -25.50 49.62
N LEU A 4 -16.54 -26.80 49.36
CA LEU A 4 -15.96 -27.37 48.17
C LEU A 4 -17.05 -27.68 47.15
N LEU A 5 -16.81 -27.30 45.90
CA LEU A 5 -17.68 -27.61 44.78
C LEU A 5 -17.42 -29.04 44.31
N VAL A 6 -18.47 -29.84 44.18
CA VAL A 6 -18.40 -31.20 43.63
C VAL A 6 -19.37 -31.33 42.46
N LYS A 7 -19.03 -32.17 41.48
CA LYS A 7 -19.91 -32.59 40.38
C LYS A 7 -20.29 -34.05 40.54
N PHE A 8 -21.57 -34.35 40.62
CA PHE A 8 -22.08 -35.71 40.78
C PHE A 8 -21.83 -36.54 39.52
N THR A 9 -21.22 -37.71 39.67
CA THR A 9 -20.96 -38.66 38.57
C THR A 9 -22.06 -39.71 38.43
N GLN A 10 -22.95 -39.80 39.42
CA GLN A 10 -24.13 -40.66 39.47
C GLN A 10 -25.23 -40.01 40.32
N GLY A 11 -26.45 -40.54 40.26
CA GLY A 11 -27.56 -40.03 41.08
C GLY A 11 -27.29 -40.23 42.57
N TYR A 12 -27.52 -39.19 43.37
CA TYR A 12 -27.32 -39.19 44.82
C TYR A 12 -28.36 -38.31 45.52
N SER A 13 -29.27 -38.92 46.28
CA SER A 13 -30.36 -38.23 46.96
C SER A 13 -31.18 -37.40 45.95
N ARG A 14 -31.22 -36.07 46.12
CA ARG A 14 -31.91 -35.11 45.23
C ARG A 14 -31.06 -34.62 44.05
N TYR A 15 -29.81 -35.07 43.92
CA TYR A 15 -28.89 -34.65 42.87
C TYR A 15 -28.75 -35.72 41.79
N ASN A 16 -28.81 -35.29 40.53
CA ASN A 16 -28.64 -36.15 39.35
C ASN A 16 -27.18 -36.17 38.87
N LYS A 17 -26.87 -37.14 38.01
CA LYS A 17 -25.56 -37.19 37.33
C LYS A 17 -25.36 -35.92 36.50
N GLY A 18 -24.25 -35.23 36.75
CA GLY A 18 -23.89 -33.97 36.08
C GLY A 18 -24.14 -32.72 36.92
N ASP A 19 -24.99 -32.81 37.95
CA ASP A 19 -25.29 -31.69 38.83
C ASP A 19 -24.06 -31.28 39.65
N THR A 20 -23.96 -29.99 39.95
CA THR A 20 -22.93 -29.44 40.82
C THR A 20 -23.53 -28.91 42.11
N ALA A 21 -22.84 -29.11 43.23
CA ALA A 21 -23.27 -28.60 44.54
C ALA A 21 -22.07 -28.34 45.45
N ALA A 22 -22.26 -27.44 46.43
CA ALA A 22 -21.24 -27.06 47.39
C ALA A 22 -21.49 -27.69 48.76
N PHE A 23 -20.49 -28.40 49.28
CA PHE A 23 -20.54 -29.06 50.61
C PHE A 23 -19.40 -28.60 51.50
N GLY A 24 -19.52 -28.82 52.81
CA GLY A 24 -18.37 -28.69 53.71
C GLY A 24 -17.28 -29.71 53.37
N ALA A 25 -16.03 -29.39 53.69
CA ALA A 25 -14.85 -30.17 53.27
C ALA A 25 -14.95 -31.67 53.62
N ASP A 26 -15.45 -32.02 54.81
CA ASP A 26 -15.58 -33.42 55.23
C ASP A 26 -16.63 -34.19 54.43
N VAL A 27 -17.74 -33.54 54.09
CA VAL A 27 -18.81 -34.13 53.29
C VAL A 27 -18.37 -34.26 51.83
N ALA A 28 -17.74 -33.23 51.28
CA ALA A 28 -17.19 -33.27 49.92
C ALA A 28 -16.16 -34.41 49.77
N ARG A 29 -15.25 -34.58 50.75
CA ARG A 29 -14.26 -35.67 50.76
C ARG A 29 -14.94 -37.05 50.73
N LYS A 30 -15.95 -37.26 51.58
CA LYS A 30 -16.72 -38.52 51.61
C LYS A 30 -17.45 -38.82 50.29
N LEU A 31 -17.93 -37.80 49.59
CA LEU A 31 -18.62 -37.96 48.30
C LEU A 31 -17.64 -38.24 47.14
N CYS A 32 -16.39 -37.79 47.27
CA CYS A 32 -15.37 -37.91 46.23
C CYS A 32 -14.41 -39.10 46.40
N GLU A 33 -14.29 -39.67 47.60
CA GLU A 33 -13.31 -40.71 47.93
C GLU A 33 -13.96 -42.01 48.44
N GLY A 34 -13.24 -43.12 48.33
CA GLY A 34 -13.67 -44.44 48.83
C GLY A 34 -14.46 -45.31 47.85
N LYS A 35 -14.91 -46.47 48.33
CA LYS A 35 -15.57 -47.52 47.52
C LYS A 35 -16.96 -47.13 46.98
N GLY A 36 -17.52 -46.00 47.42
CA GLY A 36 -18.83 -45.50 47.02
C GLY A 36 -18.80 -44.07 46.48
N LYS A 37 -17.70 -43.63 45.87
CA LYS A 37 -17.57 -42.26 45.32
C LYS A 37 -18.74 -41.96 44.36
N VAL A 38 -19.43 -40.85 44.60
CA VAL A 38 -20.61 -40.40 43.82
C VAL A 38 -20.38 -39.07 43.12
N ALA A 39 -19.25 -38.39 43.40
CA ALA A 39 -18.95 -37.08 42.84
C ALA A 39 -17.44 -36.89 42.58
N LYS A 40 -17.10 -35.88 41.78
CA LYS A 40 -15.73 -35.42 41.53
C LYS A 40 -15.56 -34.00 42.08
N LEU A 41 -14.45 -33.75 42.77
CA LEU A 41 -14.11 -32.42 43.29
C LEU A 41 -13.79 -31.46 42.12
N MET A 42 -14.37 -30.27 42.16
CA MET A 42 -14.25 -29.23 41.12
C MET A 42 -13.47 -27.99 41.57
N GLY A 43 -13.22 -27.83 42.86
CA GLY A 43 -12.48 -26.69 43.43
C GLY A 43 -13.19 -26.09 44.63
N ASP A 44 -12.77 -24.88 45.02
CA ASP A 44 -13.48 -24.09 46.02
C ASP A 44 -14.80 -23.56 45.42
N ALA A 45 -15.88 -23.61 46.19
CA ALA A 45 -17.16 -23.05 45.75
C ALA A 45 -17.15 -21.51 45.64
N ALA A 46 -16.17 -20.85 46.27
CA ALA A 46 -15.95 -19.40 46.13
C ALA A 46 -15.18 -19.01 44.86
N ASP A 47 -14.53 -19.98 44.19
CA ASP A 47 -13.80 -19.73 42.96
C ASP A 47 -14.79 -19.71 41.76
N PRO A 48 -14.92 -18.57 41.05
CA PRO A 48 -15.82 -18.45 39.90
C PRO A 48 -15.44 -19.35 38.71
N ASP A 49 -14.24 -19.92 38.72
CA ASP A 49 -13.74 -20.84 37.69
C ASP A 49 -13.80 -22.32 38.12
N ALA A 50 -14.21 -22.59 39.36
CA ALA A 50 -14.44 -23.97 39.82
C ALA A 50 -15.53 -24.65 38.97
N GLY A 51 -15.12 -25.72 38.27
CA GLY A 51 -15.99 -26.49 37.37
C GLY A 51 -16.04 -26.00 35.92
N LYS A 52 -15.41 -24.87 35.58
CA LYS A 52 -15.25 -24.41 34.19
C LYS A 52 -13.98 -24.98 33.57
N SER A 53 -13.90 -26.30 33.37
CA SER A 53 -12.88 -26.86 32.49
C SER A 53 -13.39 -26.84 31.05
N VAL A 54 -13.26 -25.69 30.36
CA VAL A 54 -13.31 -25.72 28.90
C VAL A 54 -11.93 -26.23 28.47
N LEU A 55 -11.82 -27.53 28.25
CA LEU A 55 -10.74 -28.07 27.43
C LEU A 55 -10.99 -27.52 26.02
N ILE A 56 -10.47 -26.33 25.73
CA ILE A 56 -10.26 -25.93 24.35
C ILE A 56 -9.23 -26.94 23.85
N GLY A 57 -9.72 -28.00 23.17
CA GLY A 57 -8.85 -28.95 22.49
C GLY A 57 -7.85 -28.17 21.64
N LYS A 58 -6.66 -28.74 21.41
CA LYS A 58 -5.63 -28.13 20.57
C LYS A 58 -6.30 -27.53 19.32
N VAL A 59 -6.30 -26.20 19.22
CA VAL A 59 -6.86 -25.50 18.07
C VAL A 59 -5.89 -25.76 16.94
N ASP A 60 -6.35 -26.43 15.89
CA ASP A 60 -5.54 -26.60 14.69
C ASP A 60 -5.48 -25.24 13.97
N THR A 61 -4.32 -24.59 14.02
CA THR A 61 -4.08 -23.29 13.40
C THR A 61 -3.32 -23.41 12.08
N ARG A 62 -3.16 -24.63 11.55
CA ARG A 62 -2.33 -24.86 10.36
C ARG A 62 -2.83 -24.09 9.14
N GLU A 63 -4.13 -24.13 8.88
CA GLU A 63 -4.73 -23.41 7.74
C GLU A 63 -4.53 -21.90 7.87
N VAL A 64 -4.69 -21.36 9.09
CA VAL A 64 -4.46 -19.93 9.37
C VAL A 64 -2.99 -19.57 9.14
N GLN A 65 -2.06 -20.45 9.53
CA GLN A 65 -0.64 -20.25 9.32
C GLN A 65 -0.28 -20.25 7.82
N GLU A 66 -0.86 -21.16 7.04
CA GLU A 66 -0.67 -21.23 5.59
C GLU A 66 -1.18 -19.95 4.90
N ILE A 67 -2.34 -19.43 5.31
CA ILE A 67 -2.89 -18.15 4.81
C ILE A 67 -1.93 -16.99 5.14
N VAL A 68 -1.40 -16.94 6.36
CA VAL A 68 -0.46 -15.89 6.79
C VAL A 68 0.83 -15.94 5.96
N ASP A 69 1.36 -17.12 5.70
CA ASP A 69 2.60 -17.29 4.94
C ASP A 69 2.39 -16.96 3.45
N GLN A 70 1.23 -17.29 2.88
CA GLN A 70 0.84 -16.86 1.55
C GLN A 70 0.74 -15.33 1.45
N ALA A 71 0.05 -14.70 2.42
CA ALA A 71 -0.09 -13.25 2.45
C ALA A 71 1.26 -12.53 2.56
N ARG A 72 2.20 -13.07 3.37
CA ARG A 72 3.57 -12.55 3.47
C ARG A 72 4.30 -12.61 2.14
N THR A 73 4.21 -13.73 1.45
CA THR A 73 4.84 -13.93 0.14
C THR A 73 4.28 -12.94 -0.89
N GLU A 74 2.96 -12.76 -0.91
CA GLU A 74 2.30 -11.81 -1.82
C GLU A 74 2.71 -10.36 -1.53
N LEU A 75 2.75 -9.97 -0.25
CA LEU A 75 3.20 -8.63 0.16
C LEU A 75 4.67 -8.38 -0.20
N GLN A 76 5.53 -9.39 -0.05
CA GLN A 76 6.93 -9.29 -0.46
C GLN A 76 7.06 -9.08 -1.97
N GLY A 77 6.29 -9.82 -2.78
CA GLY A 77 6.28 -9.63 -4.23
C GLY A 77 5.77 -8.25 -4.65
N ARG A 78 4.74 -7.72 -3.97
CA ARG A 78 4.25 -6.35 -4.19
C ARG A 78 5.29 -5.30 -3.82
N SER A 79 6.03 -5.50 -2.73
CA SER A 79 7.12 -4.60 -2.33
C SER A 79 8.18 -4.51 -3.43
N GLN A 80 8.66 -5.65 -3.94
CA GLN A 80 9.65 -5.68 -5.01
C GLN A 80 9.15 -4.98 -6.28
N THR A 81 7.87 -5.20 -6.65
CA THR A 81 7.26 -4.53 -7.80
C THR A 81 7.20 -3.00 -7.61
N LEU A 82 6.97 -2.52 -6.39
CA LEU A 82 6.97 -1.09 -6.09
C LEU A 82 8.38 -0.50 -6.17
N ASP A 83 9.38 -1.20 -5.62
CA ASP A 83 10.78 -0.79 -5.69
C ASP A 83 11.25 -0.67 -7.15
N GLU A 84 10.89 -1.62 -8.01
CA GLU A 84 11.19 -1.57 -9.45
C GLU A 84 10.54 -0.37 -10.14
N ARG A 85 9.28 -0.06 -9.80
CA ARG A 85 8.56 1.09 -10.35
C ARG A 85 9.14 2.42 -9.89
N GLU A 86 9.51 2.52 -8.62
CA GLU A 86 10.16 3.71 -8.06
C GLU A 86 11.48 3.98 -8.77
N ASN A 87 12.31 2.95 -8.96
CA ASN A 87 13.55 3.06 -9.72
C ASN A 87 13.31 3.48 -11.18
N SER A 88 12.28 2.93 -11.82
CA SER A 88 11.92 3.31 -13.19
C SER A 88 11.46 4.76 -13.30
N LEU A 89 10.64 5.23 -12.35
CA LEU A 89 10.19 6.63 -12.30
C LEU A 89 11.35 7.58 -12.06
N SER A 90 12.24 7.27 -11.12
CA SER A 90 13.43 8.08 -10.85
C SER A 90 14.32 8.23 -12.09
N GLN A 91 14.50 7.16 -12.88
CA GLN A 91 15.22 7.24 -14.16
C GLN A 91 14.49 8.12 -15.18
N GLN A 92 13.16 8.03 -15.26
CA GLN A 92 12.36 8.87 -16.16
C GLN A 92 12.43 10.34 -15.78
N GLU A 93 12.40 10.66 -14.47
CA GLU A 93 12.56 12.02 -13.96
C GLU A 93 13.91 12.60 -14.38
N GLN A 94 15.00 11.84 -14.25
CA GLN A 94 16.32 12.29 -14.69
C GLN A 94 16.36 12.55 -16.21
N VAL A 95 15.76 11.67 -17.01
CA VAL A 95 15.68 11.86 -18.47
C VAL A 95 14.88 13.11 -18.83
N LEU A 96 13.80 13.42 -18.11
CA LEU A 96 13.03 14.64 -18.33
C LEU A 96 13.83 15.88 -17.95
N PHE A 97 14.51 15.86 -16.81
CA PHE A 97 15.40 16.94 -16.37
C PHE A 97 16.47 17.25 -17.42
N ASP A 98 17.14 16.22 -17.95
CA ASP A 98 18.18 16.38 -18.98
C ASP A 98 17.59 16.95 -20.29
N ARG A 99 16.37 16.53 -20.65
CA ARG A 99 15.66 17.07 -21.83
C ARG A 99 15.28 18.53 -21.66
N GLU A 100 14.82 18.93 -20.48
CA GLU A 100 14.49 20.32 -20.17
C GLU A 100 15.74 21.21 -20.27
N ALA A 101 16.87 20.77 -19.71
CA ALA A 101 18.14 21.50 -19.83
C ALA A 101 18.61 21.63 -21.29
N ALA A 102 18.46 20.57 -22.09
CA ALA A 102 18.80 20.60 -23.51
C ALA A 102 17.88 21.54 -24.33
N LEU A 103 16.58 21.59 -23.99
CA LEU A 103 15.63 22.51 -24.62
C LEU A 103 15.96 23.96 -24.28
N ALA A 104 16.20 24.29 -23.00
CA ALA A 104 16.61 25.63 -22.59
C ALA A 104 17.87 26.12 -23.32
N THR A 105 18.83 25.22 -23.54
CA THR A 105 20.05 25.54 -24.33
C THR A 105 19.71 25.87 -25.79
N ARG A 106 18.82 25.09 -26.41
CA ARG A 106 18.38 25.33 -27.80
C ARG A 106 17.58 26.63 -27.93
N GLU A 107 16.73 26.93 -26.96
CA GLU A 107 15.97 28.18 -26.92
C GLU A 107 16.90 29.40 -26.86
N ALA A 108 17.95 29.34 -26.02
CA ALA A 108 18.94 30.41 -25.94
C ALA A 108 19.76 30.59 -27.25
N ASP A 109 20.15 29.49 -27.90
CA ASP A 109 20.83 29.53 -29.21
C ASP A 109 19.92 30.10 -30.30
N LEU A 110 18.64 29.69 -30.35
CA LEU A 110 17.66 30.23 -31.28
C LEU A 110 17.44 31.73 -31.08
N ALA A 111 17.23 32.19 -29.84
CA ALA A 111 17.10 33.61 -29.52
C ALA A 111 18.34 34.40 -29.98
N SER A 112 19.54 33.85 -29.78
CA SER A 112 20.79 34.46 -30.25
C SER A 112 20.85 34.58 -31.78
N ARG A 113 20.40 33.56 -32.51
CA ARG A 113 20.34 33.59 -33.97
C ARG A 113 19.28 34.56 -34.49
N GLU A 114 18.12 34.63 -33.84
CA GLU A 114 17.07 35.59 -34.19
C GLU A 114 17.57 37.03 -34.03
N THR A 115 18.23 37.35 -32.90
CA THR A 115 18.82 38.69 -32.70
C THR A 115 19.87 39.03 -33.75
N ALA A 116 20.75 38.08 -34.11
CA ALA A 116 21.76 38.27 -35.16
C ALA A 116 21.11 38.49 -36.54
N LEU A 117 20.07 37.72 -36.89
CA LEU A 117 19.34 37.89 -38.15
C LEU A 117 18.64 39.25 -38.20
N SER A 118 17.96 39.68 -37.14
CA SER A 118 17.34 41.01 -37.07
C SER A 118 18.37 42.14 -37.19
N ALA A 119 19.56 42.00 -36.60
CA ALA A 119 20.63 42.98 -36.73
C ALA A 119 21.18 43.08 -38.16
N THR A 120 21.12 41.99 -38.93
CA THR A 120 21.52 42.01 -40.36
C THR A 120 20.40 42.51 -41.29
N ALA A 121 19.16 42.61 -40.81
CA ALA A 121 17.98 42.88 -41.63
C ALA A 121 17.57 44.37 -41.73
N GLU A 122 18.14 45.29 -40.94
CA GLU A 122 17.78 46.72 -40.93
C GLU A 122 19.01 47.64 -41.09
N PRO A 123 19.06 48.59 -42.06
CA PRO A 123 18.56 48.52 -43.43
C PRO A 123 19.69 48.70 -44.47
N ALA A 124 19.60 47.98 -45.59
CA ALA A 124 20.38 48.24 -46.81
C ALA A 124 19.74 49.34 -47.71
N ASP A 125 18.87 50.19 -47.16
CA ASP A 125 17.99 51.09 -47.94
C ASP A 125 18.23 52.60 -47.70
N THR A 126 19.48 52.99 -47.38
CA THR A 126 19.88 54.40 -47.41
C THR A 126 21.20 54.58 -48.13
N LYS A 127 21.17 54.64 -49.47
CA LYS A 127 22.03 55.48 -50.33
C LYS A 127 21.78 55.17 -51.81
N ALA A 128 20.79 55.84 -52.41
CA ALA A 128 20.86 56.31 -53.80
C ALA A 128 19.51 56.93 -54.21
N LYS A 129 19.29 58.21 -53.89
CA LYS A 129 18.38 59.05 -54.69
C LYS A 129 18.64 60.54 -54.44
N THR A 130 19.55 61.10 -55.23
CA THR A 130 19.38 62.47 -55.75
C THR A 130 19.66 62.44 -57.24
N ASP A 131 18.79 63.16 -57.96
CA ASP A 131 18.87 63.57 -59.36
C ASP A 131 18.41 62.60 -60.46
N GLY A 132 17.34 63.01 -61.14
CA GLY A 132 16.85 62.33 -62.35
C GLY A 132 15.41 62.68 -62.73
N LYS A 133 15.17 63.95 -63.06
CA LYS A 133 13.94 64.47 -63.67
C LYS A 133 13.55 63.65 -64.91
N LYS A 134 12.32 63.11 -64.93
CA LYS A 134 11.71 62.41 -66.08
C LYS A 134 11.65 63.31 -67.32
N THR A 135 12.09 62.79 -68.46
CA THR A 135 11.60 63.19 -69.78
C THR A 135 11.11 61.95 -70.52
N SER A 136 9.86 62.01 -70.97
CA SER A 136 9.17 61.02 -71.79
C SER A 136 9.83 60.86 -73.17
N GLY A 137 10.02 59.63 -73.63
CA GLY A 137 10.48 59.31 -74.99
C GLY A 137 9.81 58.04 -75.51
N GLU A 138 9.28 58.12 -76.74
CA GLU A 138 8.49 57.13 -77.49
C GLU A 138 9.10 55.72 -77.65
N PRO A 139 8.29 54.71 -78.04
CA PRO A 139 8.74 53.32 -78.19
C PRO A 139 9.70 53.16 -79.40
N PRO A 140 10.79 52.38 -79.28
CA PRO A 140 11.73 52.17 -80.36
C PRO A 140 11.16 51.26 -81.46
N LYS A 141 11.33 51.70 -82.72
CA LYS A 141 10.96 50.96 -83.94
C LYS A 141 11.78 49.69 -84.09
N GLN A 142 11.11 48.55 -84.25
CA GLN A 142 11.74 47.28 -84.63
C GLN A 142 12.34 47.38 -86.04
N GLY A 143 13.66 47.26 -86.12
CA GLY A 143 14.41 47.15 -87.36
C GLY A 143 14.25 45.77 -88.00
N ALA A 144 14.02 45.77 -89.30
CA ALA A 144 13.76 44.62 -90.14
C ALA A 144 14.98 43.74 -90.39
N LYS A 145 14.67 42.48 -90.73
CA LYS A 145 15.59 41.41 -91.14
C LYS A 145 16.41 41.77 -92.37
N THR A 146 17.68 41.34 -92.37
CA THR A 146 18.39 40.79 -93.53
C THR A 146 19.29 39.66 -93.06
#